data_AF-U5FAM3-F1
#
_entry.id   AF-U5FAM3-F1
#
_cell.length_a   1.000
_cell.length_b   1.000
_cell.length_c   1.000
_cell.angle_alpha   90.00
_cell.angle_beta   90.00
_cell.angle_gamma   90.00
#
_symmetry.space_group_name_H-M   'P 1'
#
loop_
_entity.id
_entity.type
_entity.pdbx_description
1 polymer ?
#
loop_
_entity_poly.entity_id
_entity_poly.type
_entity_poly.pdbx_seq_one_letter_code
_entity_poly.pdbx_strand_id
1 'polypeptide(L)'
;MLEFLEILDLWKRLYEKELHNVCKRYDLHKMDVDILLFLANHPQCQNATDIVQRRKLTKSHVSTSLKFLEEQGYIEKYYQEGNHKTIYLHMLAKADKVIADGRKAQERFQKRLLKNFSEEELKRMKDTFRRMNENVKAALKEEEETC
;
A
#
# COMPACT_ATOMS: atom_id res chain seq x y z
N MET A 1 -11.09 21.07 7.94
CA MET A 1 -9.71 20.54 8.08
C MET A 1 -9.66 19.37 9.07
N LEU A 2 -10.13 19.51 10.31
CA LEU A 2 -10.22 18.38 11.27
C LEU A 2 -11.13 17.23 10.77
N GLU A 3 -12.23 17.57 10.09
CA GLU A 3 -13.13 16.60 9.45
C GLU A 3 -12.42 15.64 8.47
N PHE A 4 -11.31 16.07 7.86
CA PHE A 4 -10.57 15.23 6.90
C PHE A 4 -9.84 14.08 7.60
N LEU A 5 -9.33 14.31 8.82
CA LEU A 5 -8.66 13.27 9.60
C LEU A 5 -9.65 12.20 10.07
N GLU A 6 -10.86 12.60 10.45
CA GLU A 6 -11.94 11.68 10.84
C GLU A 6 -12.38 10.80 9.65
N ILE A 7 -12.51 11.39 8.47
CA ILE A 7 -12.83 10.66 7.23
C ILE A 7 -11.76 9.59 6.95
N LEU A 8 -10.48 9.96 7.05
CA LEU A 8 -9.38 9.02 6.82
C LEU A 8 -9.37 7.86 7.84
N ASP A 9 -9.69 8.11 9.11
CA ASP A 9 -9.81 7.06 10.12
C ASP A 9 -10.95 6.09 9.80
N LEU A 10 -12.13 6.61 9.45
CA LEU A 10 -13.28 5.78 9.07
C LEU A 10 -12.98 4.91 7.84
N TRP A 11 -12.29 5.46 6.84
CA TRP A 11 -11.89 4.72 5.65
C TRP A 11 -10.88 3.63 5.99
N LYS A 12 -9.89 3.93 6.83
CA LYS A 12 -8.91 2.97 7.32
C LYS A 12 -9.59 1.81 8.06
N ARG A 13 -10.54 2.09 8.95
CA ARG A 13 -11.30 1.08 9.69
C ARG A 13 -12.13 0.18 8.77
N LEU A 14 -12.77 0.75 7.74
CA LEU A 14 -13.50 -0.04 6.75
C LEU A 14 -12.56 -0.93 5.93
N TYR A 15 -11.40 -0.40 5.52
CA TYR A 15 -10.39 -1.16 4.79
C TYR A 15 -9.83 -2.32 5.63
N GLU A 16 -9.52 -2.07 6.90
CA GLU A 16 -9.09 -3.11 7.85
C GLU A 16 -10.15 -4.20 8.03
N LYS A 17 -11.43 -3.80 8.13
CA LYS A 17 -12.54 -4.74 8.22
C LYS A 17 -12.65 -5.64 6.98
N GLU A 18 -12.47 -5.09 5.78
CA GLU A 18 -12.53 -5.87 4.54
C GLU A 18 -11.35 -6.84 4.40
N LEU A 19 -10.17 -6.48 4.92
CA LEU A 19 -8.97 -7.34 4.93
C LEU A 19 -8.95 -8.37 6.06
N HIS A 20 -9.76 -8.20 7.11
CA HIS A 20 -9.74 -9.07 8.29
C HIS A 20 -9.85 -10.56 7.96
N ASN A 21 -10.74 -10.92 7.04
CA ASN A 21 -10.93 -12.31 6.64
C ASN A 21 -9.72 -12.86 5.86
N VAL A 22 -9.00 -12.01 5.12
CA VAL A 22 -7.77 -12.40 4.42
C VAL A 22 -6.67 -12.65 5.44
N CYS A 23 -6.48 -11.74 6.39
CA CYS A 23 -5.51 -11.89 7.47
C CYS A 23 -5.73 -13.20 8.24
N LYS A 24 -6.97 -13.46 8.67
CA LYS A 24 -7.33 -14.70 9.37
C LYS A 24 -7.14 -15.97 8.54
N ARG A 25 -7.50 -15.95 7.26
CA ARG A 25 -7.44 -17.13 6.39
C ARG A 25 -6.01 -17.61 6.17
N TYR A 26 -5.07 -16.69 6.09
CA TYR A 26 -3.67 -16.97 5.74
C TYR A 26 -2.71 -16.89 6.93
N ASP A 27 -3.24 -16.63 8.14
CA ASP A 27 -2.47 -16.39 9.36
C ASP A 27 -1.38 -15.33 9.17
N LEU A 28 -1.79 -14.20 8.58
CA LEU A 28 -0.91 -13.07 8.27
C LEU A 28 -1.36 -11.84 9.06
N HIS A 29 -0.40 -11.04 9.51
CA HIS A 29 -0.73 -9.73 10.03
C HIS A 29 -1.16 -8.81 8.89
N LYS A 30 -1.93 -7.77 9.26
CA LYS A 30 -2.42 -6.76 8.31
C LYS A 30 -1.29 -6.12 7.51
N MET A 31 -0.13 -5.89 8.14
CA MET A 31 1.03 -5.33 7.45
C MET A 31 1.60 -6.26 6.38
N ASP A 32 1.66 -7.56 6.66
CA ASP A 32 2.14 -8.56 5.71
C ASP A 32 1.25 -8.57 4.46
N VAL A 33 -0.07 -8.58 4.66
CA VAL A 33 -1.06 -8.50 3.57
C VAL A 33 -0.95 -7.18 2.81
N ASP A 34 -0.76 -6.05 3.50
CA ASP A 34 -0.61 -4.74 2.87
C ASP A 34 0.67 -4.61 2.02
N ILE A 35 1.76 -5.26 2.43
CA ILE A 35 3.01 -5.34 1.67
C ILE A 35 2.81 -6.21 0.43
N LEU A 36 2.24 -7.41 0.57
CA LEU A 36 1.97 -8.30 -0.57
C LEU A 36 1.07 -7.62 -1.60
N LEU A 37 0.00 -6.96 -1.16
CA LEU A 37 -0.89 -6.21 -2.06
C LEU A 37 -0.20 -4.97 -2.66
N PHE A 38 0.70 -4.32 -1.92
CA PHE A 38 1.45 -3.18 -2.46
C PHE A 38 2.35 -3.60 -3.62
N LEU A 39 3.17 -4.65 -3.41
CA LEU A 39 4.06 -5.20 -4.43
C LEU A 39 3.28 -5.69 -5.64
N ALA A 40 2.17 -6.42 -5.41
CA ALA A 40 1.33 -6.93 -6.49
C ALA A 40 0.63 -5.84 -7.30
N ASN A 41 0.28 -4.71 -6.69
CA ASN A 41 -0.40 -3.61 -7.38
C ASN A 41 0.57 -2.58 -7.98
N HIS A 42 1.85 -2.65 -7.62
CA HIS A 42 2.92 -1.76 -8.10
C HIS A 42 4.15 -2.59 -8.47
N PRO A 43 4.13 -3.35 -9.59
CA PRO A 43 5.23 -4.23 -9.98
C PRO A 43 6.57 -3.50 -10.21
N GLN A 44 6.54 -2.17 -10.38
CA GLN A 44 7.71 -1.30 -10.45
C GLN A 44 8.36 -0.99 -9.09
N CYS A 45 7.64 -1.21 -7.98
CA CYS A 45 8.12 -0.97 -6.63
C CYS A 45 8.60 -2.30 -6.04
N GLN A 46 9.89 -2.61 -6.18
CA GLN A 46 10.44 -3.92 -5.87
C GLN A 46 11.43 -3.92 -4.71
N ASN A 47 11.56 -2.83 -3.94
CA ASN A 47 12.49 -2.74 -2.82
C ASN A 47 11.81 -2.16 -1.56
N ALA A 48 12.48 -2.33 -0.41
CA ALA A 48 11.96 -1.87 0.88
C ALA A 48 11.83 -0.34 0.98
N THR A 49 12.67 0.42 0.25
CA THR A 49 12.63 1.89 0.24
C THR A 49 11.31 2.39 -0.35
N ASP A 50 10.87 1.80 -1.46
CA ASP A 50 9.60 2.13 -2.11
C ASP A 50 8.41 1.88 -1.19
N ILE A 51 8.43 0.76 -0.45
CA ILE A 51 7.39 0.40 0.52
C ILE A 51 7.34 1.45 1.63
N VAL A 52 8.48 1.80 2.23
CA VAL A 52 8.58 2.78 3.32
C VAL A 52 8.08 4.15 2.86
N GLN A 53 8.54 4.63 1.69
CA GLN A 53 8.17 5.95 1.17
C GLN A 53 6.68 6.04 0.80
N ARG A 54 6.12 5.00 0.16
CA ARG A 54 4.73 5.06 -0.33
C ARG A 54 3.69 4.66 0.70
N ARG A 55 4.01 3.78 1.66
CA ARG A 55 3.07 3.34 2.70
C ARG A 55 3.22 4.10 4.02
N LYS A 56 4.20 4.99 4.14
CA LYS A 56 4.51 5.72 5.39
C LYS A 56 4.68 4.78 6.59
N LEU A 57 5.21 3.59 6.35
CA LEU A 57 5.52 2.59 7.39
C LEU A 57 6.93 2.84 7.93
N THR A 58 7.16 2.53 9.20
CA THR A 58 8.51 2.61 9.76
C THR A 58 9.41 1.53 9.16
N LYS A 59 10.70 1.84 9.00
CA LYS A 59 11.70 0.90 8.48
C LYS A 59 11.77 -0.40 9.30
N SER A 60 11.61 -0.30 10.63
CA SER A 60 11.63 -1.46 11.53
C SER A 60 10.48 -2.43 11.29
N HIS A 61 9.26 -1.92 11.12
CA HIS A 61 8.10 -2.77 10.86
C HIS A 61 8.15 -3.40 9.47
N VAL A 62 8.56 -2.64 8.44
CA VAL A 62 8.75 -3.17 7.09
C VAL A 62 9.80 -4.28 7.09
N SER A 63 10.94 -4.09 7.74
CA SER A 63 11.98 -5.12 7.84
C SER A 63 11.47 -6.41 8.50
N THR A 64 10.74 -6.27 9.60
CA THR A 64 10.17 -7.41 10.34
C THR A 64 9.19 -8.21 9.48
N SER A 65 8.27 -7.50 8.81
CA SER A 65 7.28 -8.12 7.93
C SER A 65 7.91 -8.77 6.70
N LEU A 66 8.92 -8.14 6.08
CA LEU A 66 9.64 -8.73 4.95
C LEU A 66 10.43 -9.99 5.34
N LYS A 67 11.04 -10.00 6.54
CA LYS A 67 11.71 -11.20 7.06
C LYS A 67 10.70 -12.33 7.27
N PHE A 68 9.57 -12.04 7.90
CA PHE A 68 8.50 -13.02 8.11
C PHE A 68 7.96 -13.56 6.78
N LEU A 69 7.64 -12.69 5.82
CA LEU A 69 7.14 -13.09 4.50
C LEU A 69 8.13 -13.97 3.72
N GLU A 70 9.43 -13.70 3.85
CA GLU A 70 10.51 -14.52 3.27
C GLU A 70 10.59 -15.90 3.95
N GLU A 71 10.62 -15.94 5.29
CA GLU A 71 10.62 -17.20 6.05
C GLU A 71 9.40 -18.06 5.77
N GLN A 72 8.25 -17.43 5.52
CA GLN A 72 7.02 -18.09 5.12
C GLN A 72 6.96 -18.44 3.62
N GLY A 73 7.95 -18.06 2.80
CA GLY A 73 8.00 -18.39 1.39
C GLY A 73 6.97 -17.66 0.52
N TYR A 74 6.53 -16.47 0.93
CA TYR A 74 5.70 -15.59 0.10
C TYR A 74 6.52 -14.72 -0.84
N ILE A 75 7.75 -14.40 -0.45
CA ILE A 75 8.69 -13.60 -1.23
C ILE A 75 10.09 -14.20 -1.14
N GLU A 76 10.95 -13.81 -2.06
CA GLU A 76 12.40 -14.02 -1.96
C GLU A 76 13.14 -12.69 -2.16
N LYS A 77 14.30 -12.57 -1.51
CA LYS A 77 15.21 -11.45 -1.68
C LYS A 77 16.32 -11.81 -2.65
N TYR A 78 16.62 -10.90 -3.56
CA TYR A 78 17.71 -11.08 -4.51
C TYR A 78 18.45 -9.78 -4.79
N TYR A 79 19.67 -9.92 -5.31
CA TYR A 79 20.45 -8.82 -5.88
C TYR A 79 20.40 -8.96 -7.40
N GLN A 80 20.23 -7.84 -8.10
CA GLN A 80 20.41 -7.84 -9.55
C GLN A 80 21.88 -8.04 -9.89
N GLU A 81 22.15 -8.66 -11.03
CA GLU A 81 23.51 -8.83 -11.53
C GLU A 81 24.22 -7.46 -11.61
N GLY A 82 25.42 -7.36 -11.01
CA GLY A 82 26.17 -6.11 -10.93
C GLY A 82 25.68 -5.08 -9.91
N ASN A 83 24.55 -5.30 -9.22
CA ASN A 83 24.07 -4.43 -8.14
C ASN A 83 23.96 -5.19 -6.81
N HIS A 84 25.00 -5.07 -5.99
CA HIS A 84 25.06 -5.65 -4.64
C HIS A 84 24.60 -4.72 -3.52
N LYS A 85 24.10 -3.52 -3.87
CA LYS A 85 23.70 -2.50 -2.88
C LYS A 85 22.21 -2.54 -2.57
N THR A 86 21.39 -2.88 -3.57
CA THR A 86 19.93 -2.87 -3.44
C THR A 86 19.39 -4.28 -3.38
N ILE A 87 18.64 -4.58 -2.32
CA ILE A 87 17.85 -5.81 -2.21
C ILE A 87 16.52 -5.60 -2.94
N TYR A 88 16.25 -6.47 -3.89
CA TYR A 88 14.98 -6.57 -4.60
C TYR A 88 14.14 -7.71 -4.03
N LEU A 89 12.83 -7.58 -4.18
CA LEU A 89 11.82 -8.50 -3.68
C LEU A 89 11.10 -9.13 -4.86
N HIS A 90 11.11 -10.45 -4.93
CA HIS A 90 10.31 -11.22 -5.88
C HIS A 90 9.18 -11.94 -5.15
N MET A 91 7.97 -11.93 -5.72
CA MET A 91 6.82 -12.65 -5.14
C MET A 91 6.81 -14.09 -5.62
N LEU A 92 6.61 -15.02 -4.69
CA LEU A 92 6.54 -16.44 -4.98
C LEU A 92 5.09 -16.89 -5.18
N ALA A 93 4.90 -18.04 -5.86
CA ALA A 93 3.57 -18.59 -6.15
C ALA A 93 2.67 -18.79 -4.92
N LYS A 94 3.25 -18.95 -3.72
CA LYS A 94 2.49 -19.03 -2.46
C LYS A 94 1.65 -17.77 -2.21
N ALA A 95 2.10 -16.61 -2.68
CA ALA A 95 1.42 -15.32 -2.48
C ALA A 95 0.16 -15.16 -3.35
N ASP A 96 0.04 -15.91 -4.46
CA ASP A 96 -1.02 -15.70 -5.45
C ASP A 96 -2.43 -15.75 -4.85
N LYS A 97 -2.68 -16.71 -3.95
CA LYS A 97 -3.98 -16.85 -3.29
C LYS A 97 -4.28 -15.69 -2.33
N VAL A 98 -3.29 -15.24 -1.56
CA VAL A 98 -3.42 -14.08 -0.66
C VAL A 98 -3.70 -12.81 -1.46
N ILE A 99 -2.98 -12.62 -2.57
CA ILE A 99 -3.12 -11.46 -3.46
C ILE A 99 -4.51 -11.46 -4.09
N ALA A 100 -4.98 -12.60 -4.61
CA ALA A 100 -6.30 -12.71 -5.22
C ALA A 100 -7.42 -12.38 -4.23
N ASP A 101 -7.38 -12.93 -3.02
CA ASP A 101 -8.38 -12.66 -1.98
C ASP A 101 -8.29 -11.22 -1.45
N GLY A 102 -7.07 -10.68 -1.31
CA GLY A 102 -6.84 -9.30 -0.90
C GLY A 102 -7.31 -8.29 -1.95
N ARG A 103 -7.12 -8.55 -3.25
CA ARG A 103 -7.69 -7.72 -4.32
C ARG A 103 -9.22 -7.73 -4.30
N LYS A 104 -9.85 -8.88 -4.09
CA LYS A 104 -11.32 -8.95 -3.89
C LYS A 104 -11.77 -8.13 -2.68
N ALA A 105 -10.98 -8.09 -1.60
CA ALA A 105 -11.25 -7.23 -0.45
C ALA A 105 -11.11 -5.74 -0.79
N GLN A 106 -10.08 -5.36 -1.54
CA GLN A 106 -9.88 -4.00 -2.06
C GLN A 106 -11.06 -3.56 -2.95
N GLU A 107 -11.55 -4.44 -3.81
CA GLU A 107 -12.72 -4.19 -4.66
C GLU A 107 -14.00 -3.97 -3.84
N ARG A 108 -14.25 -4.79 -2.81
CA ARG A 108 -15.39 -4.61 -1.91
C ARG A 108 -15.29 -3.30 -1.14
N PHE A 109 -14.11 -2.98 -0.62
CA PHE A 109 -13.83 -1.71 0.02
C PHE A 109 -14.17 -0.54 -0.91
N GLN A 110 -13.63 -0.54 -2.14
CA GLN A 110 -13.88 0.51 -3.13
C GLN A 110 -15.36 0.63 -3.48
N LYS A 111 -16.05 -0.48 -3.72
CA LYS A 111 -17.49 -0.50 -4.05
C LYS A 111 -18.35 0.07 -2.92
N ARG A 112 -18.01 -0.22 -1.66
CA ARG A 112 -18.72 0.34 -0.50
C ARG A 112 -18.43 1.82 -0.32
N LEU A 113 -17.15 2.19 -0.43
CA LEU A 113 -16.68 3.56 -0.24
C LEU A 113 -17.30 4.52 -1.26
N LEU A 114 -17.38 4.08 -2.51
CA LEU A 114 -17.86 4.89 -3.64
C LEU A 114 -19.33 4.59 -3.98
N LYS A 115 -20.06 3.94 -3.08
CA LYS A 115 -21.47 3.61 -3.30
C LYS A 115 -22.26 4.90 -3.51
N ASN A 116 -23.08 4.94 -4.57
CA ASN A 116 -23.92 6.06 -4.98
C ASN A 116 -23.18 7.27 -5.59
N PHE A 117 -21.90 7.13 -5.96
CA PHE A 117 -21.21 8.13 -6.77
C PHE A 117 -21.38 7.82 -8.26
N SER A 118 -21.68 8.85 -9.05
CA SER A 118 -21.61 8.81 -10.51
C SER A 118 -20.17 8.88 -11.02
N GLU A 119 -19.94 8.43 -12.25
CA GLU A 119 -18.60 8.51 -12.87
C GLU A 119 -18.08 9.95 -12.96
N GLU A 120 -18.97 10.91 -13.20
CA GLU A 120 -18.59 12.33 -13.26
C GLU A 120 -18.14 12.87 -11.89
N GLU A 121 -18.84 12.52 -10.81
CA GLU A 121 -18.44 12.91 -9.46
C GLU A 121 -17.08 12.31 -9.10
N LEU A 122 -16.84 11.05 -9.46
CA LEU A 122 -15.55 10.41 -9.26
C LEU A 122 -14.43 11.09 -10.06
N LYS A 123 -14.72 11.52 -11.29
CA LYS A 123 -13.76 12.28 -12.11
C LYS A 123 -13.44 13.63 -11.48
N ARG A 124 -14.46 14.40 -11.08
CA ARG A 124 -14.29 15.68 -10.38
C ARG A 124 -13.51 15.53 -9.08
N MET A 125 -13.82 14.51 -8.29
CA MET A 125 -13.11 14.20 -7.05
C MET A 125 -11.62 13.89 -7.29
N LYS A 126 -11.29 13.09 -8.32
CA LYS A 126 -9.91 12.80 -8.70
C LYS A 126 -9.14 14.08 -9.08
N ASP A 127 -9.75 14.96 -9.87
CA ASP A 127 -9.12 16.23 -10.26
C ASP A 127 -8.89 17.16 -9.05
N THR A 128 -9.86 17.24 -8.13
CA THR A 128 -9.69 18.00 -6.88
C THR A 128 -8.54 17.46 -6.04
N PHE A 129 -8.47 16.14 -5.83
CA PHE A 129 -7.35 15.54 -5.09
C PHE A 129 -6.00 15.71 -5.78
N ARG A 130 -5.96 15.67 -7.12
CA ARG A 130 -4.73 15.93 -7.88
C ARG A 130 -4.21 17.34 -7.62
N ARG A 131 -5.07 18.35 -7.72
CA ARG A 131 -4.70 19.76 -7.46
C ARG A 131 -4.23 19.98 -6.02
N MET A 132 -4.92 19.38 -5.04
CA MET A 132 -4.49 19.41 -3.64
C MET A 132 -3.09 18.81 -3.46
N ASN A 133 -2.82 17.67 -4.08
CA ASN A 133 -1.50 17.03 -4.03
C ASN A 133 -0.41 17.85 -4.72
N GLU A 134 -0.72 18.52 -5.82
CA GLU A 134 0.21 19.43 -6.50
C GLU A 134 0.60 20.60 -5.58
N ASN A 135 -0.37 21.21 -4.89
CA ASN A 135 -0.11 22.28 -3.92
C ASN A 135 0.78 21.81 -2.76
N VAL A 136 0.49 20.64 -2.18
CA VAL A 136 1.30 20.09 -1.08
C VAL A 136 2.72 19.79 -1.53
N LYS A 137 2.92 19.24 -2.74
CA LYS A 137 4.25 18.98 -3.29
C LYS A 137 5.04 20.27 -3.54
N ALA A 138 4.39 21.33 -4.00
CA ALA A 138 5.05 22.63 -4.19
C ALA A 138 5.54 23.19 -2.86
N ALA A 139 4.66 23.25 -1.85
CA ALA A 139 5.00 23.77 -0.52
C ALA A 139 6.16 23.01 0.15
N LEU A 140 6.17 21.67 0.07
CA LEU A 140 7.26 20.86 0.65
C LEU A 140 8.61 21.04 -0.07
N LYS A 141 8.61 21.33 -1.37
CA LYS A 141 9.84 21.62 -2.13
C LYS A 141 10.41 22.98 -1.77
N GLU A 142 9.54 23.98 -1.60
CA GLU A 142 9.95 25.33 -1.16
C GLU A 142 10.65 25.25 0.20
N GLU A 143 10.15 24.46 1.15
CA GLU A 143 10.80 24.25 2.45
C GLU A 143 12.18 23.58 2.37
N GLU A 144 12.39 22.66 1.41
CA GLU A 144 13.67 21.98 1.19
C GLU A 144 14.71 22.88 0.48
N GLU A 145 14.27 23.87 -0.30
CA GLU A 145 15.15 24.83 -1.01
C GLU A 145 15.51 26.06 -0.17
N THR A 146 14.73 26.34 0.89
CA THR A 146 14.94 27.49 1.78
C THR A 146 15.74 27.15 3.05
N CYS A 147 16.17 25.89 3.20
CA CYS A 147 16.92 25.37 4.34
C CYS A 147 18.31 24.86 3.93
#